data_AF-A0A2V8CQW1-F1
#
_entry.id   AF-A0A2V8CQW1-F1
#
_cell.length_a   1.000
_cell.length_b   1.000
_cell.length_c   1.000
_cell.angle_alpha   90.00
_cell.angle_beta   90.00
_cell.angle_gamma   90.00
#
_symmetry.space_group_name_H-M   'P 1'
#
loop_
_entity.id
_entity.type
_entity.pdbx_description
1 polymer ?
#
loop_
_entity_poly.entity_id
_entity_poly.type
_entity_poly.pdbx_seq_one_letter_code
_entity_poly.pdbx_strand_id
1 'polypeptide(L)'
;MLLGYPLHPPGRPEQRRDKHLPSIQRPMLIVQGGRDAFGTPAELEPILATLPRPATLHLVPGGDHSFKVPRVDPSRQTALIEEVHRTVAAWIASIVSR
;
A
#
# COMPACT_ATOMS: atom_id res chain seq x y z
N MET A 1 0.97 1.34 9.67
CA MET A 1 0.33 1.50 8.36
C MET A 1 1.30 2.23 7.44
N LEU A 2 1.35 1.84 6.16
CA LEU A 2 2.18 2.42 5.12
C LEU A 2 1.27 2.76 3.92
N LEU A 3 1.27 4.01 3.46
CA LEU A 3 0.41 4.49 2.37
C LEU A 3 1.31 4.95 1.22
N GLY A 4 1.25 4.28 0.07
CA GLY A 4 2.24 4.48 -1.00
C GLY A 4 3.63 4.09 -0.50
N TYR A 5 3.86 2.81 -0.17
CA TYR A 5 5.16 2.39 0.36
C TYR A 5 6.23 2.51 -0.73
N PRO A 6 7.31 3.28 -0.50
CA PRO A 6 8.33 3.48 -1.51
C PRO A 6 9.33 2.32 -1.49
N LEU A 7 8.95 1.18 -2.09
CA LEU A 7 9.79 -0.01 -2.15
C LEU A 7 11.17 0.30 -2.74
N HIS A 8 11.23 1.13 -3.79
CA HIS A 8 12.46 1.63 -4.39
C HIS A 8 12.23 3.02 -5.03
N PRO A 9 13.29 3.78 -5.37
CA PRO A 9 13.13 4.98 -6.21
C PRO A 9 12.62 4.63 -7.63
N PRO A 10 11.86 5.51 -8.30
CA PRO A 10 11.42 5.26 -9.68
C PRO A 10 12.59 4.98 -10.62
N GLY A 11 12.48 3.93 -11.42
CA GLY A 11 13.53 3.49 -12.34
C GLY A 11 14.76 2.87 -11.69
N ARG A 12 14.72 2.57 -10.38
CA ARG A 12 15.82 1.94 -9.61
C ARG A 12 15.34 0.71 -8.82
N PRO A 13 14.72 -0.31 -9.45
CA PRO A 13 14.16 -1.48 -8.76
C PRO A 13 15.19 -2.30 -7.97
N GLU A 14 16.48 -2.14 -8.27
CA GLU A 14 17.58 -2.76 -7.53
C GLU A 14 17.80 -2.15 -6.13
N GLN A 15 17.33 -0.92 -5.88
CA GLN A 15 17.53 -0.18 -4.63
C GLN A 15 16.36 -0.37 -3.67
N ARG A 16 16.01 -1.63 -3.40
CA ARG A 16 14.90 -1.99 -2.51
C ARG A 16 15.14 -1.58 -1.06
N ARG A 17 14.08 -1.10 -0.42
CA ARG A 17 14.05 -0.60 0.96
C ARG A 17 13.33 -1.55 1.91
N ASP A 18 13.19 -2.82 1.58
CA ASP A 18 12.35 -3.78 2.30
C ASP A 18 13.05 -4.58 3.40
N LYS A 19 14.38 -4.49 3.51
CA LYS A 19 15.19 -5.25 4.50
C LYS A 19 14.74 -5.08 5.96
N HIS A 20 14.06 -3.99 6.28
CA HIS A 20 13.55 -3.73 7.63
C HIS A 20 12.17 -4.34 7.89
N LEU A 21 11.41 -4.73 6.86
CA LEU A 21 10.04 -5.23 7.03
C LEU A 21 9.95 -6.48 7.94
N PRO A 22 10.89 -7.46 7.86
CA PRO A 22 10.86 -8.62 8.76
C PRO A 22 11.03 -8.30 10.24
N SER A 23 11.63 -7.16 10.60
CA SER A 23 11.81 -6.77 12.02
C SER A 23 10.58 -6.09 12.63
N ILE A 24 9.58 -5.74 11.81
CA ILE A 24 8.35 -5.11 12.29
C ILE A 24 7.48 -6.15 12.98
N GLN A 25 7.38 -6.04 14.30
CA GLN A 25 6.60 -6.98 15.12
C GLN A 25 5.11 -6.64 15.23
N ARG A 26 4.67 -5.50 14.69
CA ARG A 26 3.28 -5.02 14.76
C ARG A 26 2.52 -5.36 13.47
N PRO A 27 1.18 -5.51 13.52
CA PRO A 27 0.38 -5.66 12.31
C PRO A 27 0.65 -4.53 11.32
N MET A 28 0.72 -4.87 10.03
CA MET A 28 0.98 -3.91 8.95
C MET A 28 -0.18 -3.91 7.95
N LEU A 29 -0.68 -2.72 7.65
CA LEU A 29 -1.46 -2.43 6.44
C LEU A 29 -0.58 -1.63 5.49
N ILE A 30 -0.54 -2.08 4.25
CA ILE A 30 0.03 -1.37 3.11
C ILE A 30 -1.11 -1.03 2.16
N VAL A 31 -1.26 0.25 1.81
CA VAL A 31 -2.16 0.70 0.75
C VAL A 31 -1.30 1.14 -0.43
N GLN A 32 -1.48 0.54 -1.60
CA GLN A 32 -0.62 0.80 -2.75
C GLN A 32 -1.43 1.12 -4.01
N GLY A 33 -1.01 2.15 -4.73
CA GLY A 33 -1.51 2.41 -6.07
C GLY A 33 -1.07 1.32 -7.05
N GLY A 34 -1.97 0.87 -7.92
CA GLY A 34 -1.67 -0.18 -8.90
C GLY A 34 -0.62 0.21 -9.95
N ARG A 35 -0.32 1.51 -10.08
CA ARG A 35 0.67 2.08 -11.01
C ARG A 35 1.74 2.89 -10.27
N ASP A 36 1.93 2.63 -8.98
CA ASP A 36 2.93 3.34 -8.18
C ASP A 36 4.35 3.06 -8.72
N ALA A 37 5.03 4.12 -9.14
CA ALA A 37 6.37 4.06 -9.71
C ALA A 37 7.47 3.77 -8.66
N PHE A 38 7.13 3.86 -7.37
CA PHE A 38 8.02 3.49 -6.27
C PHE A 38 7.90 2.01 -5.86
N GLY A 39 7.00 1.26 -6.49
CA GLY A 39 6.83 -0.17 -6.28
C GLY A 39 5.38 -0.59 -6.52
N THR A 40 5.17 -1.58 -7.36
CA THR A 40 3.82 -2.08 -7.67
C THR A 40 3.34 -3.09 -6.63
N PRO A 41 2.02 -3.33 -6.52
CA PRO A 41 1.48 -4.43 -5.71
C PRO A 41 2.11 -5.78 -6.06
N ALA A 42 2.33 -6.05 -7.34
CA ALA A 42 2.94 -7.30 -7.81
C ALA A 42 4.40 -7.47 -7.33
N GLU A 43 5.14 -6.38 -7.13
CA GLU A 43 6.48 -6.41 -6.54
C GLU A 43 6.42 -6.59 -5.02
N LEU A 44 5.40 -6.04 -4.36
CA LEU A 44 5.23 -6.13 -2.91
C LEU A 44 4.74 -7.50 -2.46
N GLU A 45 3.73 -8.07 -3.12
CA GLU A 45 3.11 -9.36 -2.76
C GLU A 45 4.12 -10.47 -2.41
N PRO A 46 5.12 -10.80 -3.25
CA PRO A 46 6.09 -11.85 -2.92
C PRO A 46 6.96 -11.50 -1.71
N ILE A 47 7.24 -10.22 -1.46
CA ILE A 47 8.00 -9.77 -0.29
C ILE A 47 7.16 -9.96 0.97
N LEU A 48 5.91 -9.51 0.94
CA LEU A 48 4.99 -9.59 2.07
C LEU A 48 4.69 -11.04 2.45
N ALA A 49 4.66 -11.95 1.48
CA ALA A 49 4.48 -13.38 1.71
C ALA A 49 5.64 -14.04 2.47
N THR A 50 6.84 -13.44 2.47
CA THR A 50 8.01 -13.95 3.21
C THR A 50 8.12 -13.42 4.64
N LEU A 51 7.25 -12.50 5.03
CA LEU A 51 7.34 -11.88 6.34
C LEU A 51 6.96 -12.86 7.46
N PRO A 52 7.66 -12.85 8.61
CA PRO A 52 7.32 -13.69 9.76
C PRO A 52 5.91 -13.42 10.30
N ARG A 53 5.38 -12.22 10.05
CA ARG A 53 3.99 -11.85 10.34
C ARG A 53 3.32 -11.37 9.05
N PRO A 54 2.12 -11.88 8.73
CA PRO A 54 1.39 -11.45 7.54
C PRO A 54 1.12 -9.95 7.56
N ALA A 55 1.36 -9.29 6.42
CA ALA A 55 0.91 -7.93 6.17
C ALA A 55 -0.39 -7.97 5.36
N THR A 56 -1.27 -6.98 5.58
CA THR A 56 -2.44 -6.74 4.73
C THR A 56 -2.05 -5.78 3.62
N LEU A 57 -2.36 -6.13 2.37
CA LEU A 57 -2.18 -5.26 1.20
C LEU A 57 -3.55 -4.85 0.65
N HIS A 58 -3.79 -3.55 0.52
CA HIS A 58 -4.95 -2.99 -0.17
C HIS A 58 -4.48 -2.27 -1.44
N LEU A 59 -5.02 -2.69 -2.57
CA LEU A 59 -4.74 -2.11 -3.87
C LEU A 59 -5.73 -0.99 -4.19
N VAL A 60 -5.22 0.14 -4.66
CA VAL A 60 -6.02 1.18 -5.35
C VAL A 60 -5.83 1.01 -6.86
N PRO A 61 -6.77 0.39 -7.60
CA PRO A 61 -6.60 0.10 -9.01
C PRO A 61 -6.37 1.37 -9.84
N GLY A 62 -5.32 1.37 -10.66
CA GLY A 62 -4.97 2.51 -11.53
C GLY A 62 -4.37 3.73 -10.81
N GLY A 63 -4.34 3.73 -9.47
CA GLY A 63 -3.75 4.80 -8.66
C GLY A 63 -2.24 4.84 -8.78
N ASP A 64 -1.68 6.05 -8.74
CA ASP A 64 -0.23 6.27 -8.55
C ASP A 64 0.15 6.27 -7.06
N HIS A 65 1.35 6.78 -6.74
CA HIS A 65 1.88 6.88 -5.38
C HIS A 65 0.98 7.68 -4.42
N SER A 66 0.26 8.67 -4.96
CA SER A 66 -0.70 9.50 -4.21
C SER A 66 -2.14 9.02 -4.41
N PHE A 67 -2.32 7.80 -4.90
CA PHE A 67 -3.60 7.18 -5.23
C PHE A 67 -4.40 7.94 -6.31
N LYS A 68 -3.74 8.81 -7.09
CA LYS A 68 -4.40 9.55 -8.17
C LYS A 68 -4.58 8.65 -9.38
N VAL A 69 -5.78 8.62 -9.92
CA VAL A 69 -6.09 7.90 -11.15
C VAL A 69 -6.16 8.91 -12.31
N PRO A 70 -5.47 8.67 -13.45
CA PRO A 70 -5.51 9.59 -14.57
C PRO A 70 -6.87 9.55 -15.28
N ARG A 71 -7.31 10.70 -15.78
CA ARG A 71 -8.51 10.85 -16.65
C ARG A 71 -9.83 10.37 -16.01
N VAL A 72 -9.94 10.44 -14.68
CA VAL A 72 -11.21 10.22 -13.98
C VAL A 72 -11.85 11.56 -13.59
N ASP A 73 -13.18 11.55 -13.48
CA ASP A 73 -13.91 12.69 -12.92
C ASP A 73 -13.51 12.91 -11.45
N PRO A 74 -13.44 14.17 -10.95
CA PRO A 74 -13.11 14.46 -9.57
C PRO A 74 -13.95 13.71 -8.53
N SER A 75 -15.24 13.47 -8.78
CA SER A 75 -16.10 12.70 -7.88
C SER A 75 -15.62 11.26 -7.71
N ARG A 76 -15.12 10.64 -8.79
CA ARG A 76 -14.53 9.30 -8.76
C ARG A 76 -13.22 9.29 -7.98
N GLN A 77 -12.39 10.31 -8.14
CA GLN A 77 -11.16 10.45 -7.35
C GLN A 77 -11.49 10.60 -5.86
N THR A 78 -12.49 11.42 -5.50
CA THR A 78 -12.96 11.56 -4.11
C THR A 78 -13.46 10.24 -3.55
N ALA A 79 -14.30 9.51 -4.29
CA ALA A 79 -14.81 8.21 -3.84
C ALA A 79 -13.70 7.17 -3.59
N LEU A 80 -12.63 7.19 -4.40
CA LEU A 80 -11.46 6.33 -4.18
C LEU A 80 -10.70 6.70 -2.91
N ILE A 81 -10.55 7.99 -2.62
CA ILE A 81 -9.92 8.45 -1.37
C ILE A 81 -10.80 8.10 -0.16
N GLU A 82 -12.12 8.24 -0.26
CA GLU A 82 -13.05 7.80 0.78
C GLU A 82 -12.99 6.27 1.01
N GLU A 83 -12.79 5.48 -0.04
CA GLU A 83 -12.54 4.06 0.07
C GLU A 83 -11.25 3.76 0.84
N VAL A 84 -10.15 4.42 0.50
CA VAL A 84 -8.89 4.29 1.25
C VAL A 84 -9.09 4.65 2.73
N HIS A 85 -9.77 5.76 3.03
CA HIS A 85 -10.08 6.16 4.42
C HIS A 85 -10.88 5.07 5.16
N ARG A 86 -11.91 4.51 4.52
CA ARG A 86 -12.73 3.44 5.10
C ARG A 86 -11.92 2.19 5.37
N THR A 87 -11.07 1.78 4.43
CA THR A 87 -10.18 0.62 4.58
C THR A 87 -9.23 0.81 5.76
N VAL A 88 -8.61 1.98 5.88
CA VAL A 88 -7.72 2.33 6.99
C VAL A 88 -8.47 2.30 8.33
N ALA A 89 -9.63 2.96 8.41
CA ALA A 89 -10.42 3.00 9.63
C ALA A 89 -10.87 1.59 10.08
N ALA A 90 -11.36 0.77 9.15
CA ALA A 90 -11.76 -0.60 9.42
C ALA A 90 -10.58 -1.46 9.90
N TRP A 91 -9.40 -1.31 9.28
CA TRP A 91 -8.20 -2.02 9.70
C TRP A 91 -7.75 -1.61 11.10
N ILE A 92 -7.74 -0.31 11.43
CA ILE A 92 -7.43 0.17 12.78
C ILE A 92 -8.41 -0.43 13.80
N ALA A 93 -9.71 -0.36 13.53
CA ALA A 93 -10.74 -0.93 14.41
C ALA A 93 -10.51 -2.44 14.64
N SER A 94 -10.15 -3.18 13.58
CA SER A 94 -9.87 -4.62 13.67
C SER A 94 -8.67 -5.00 14.57
N ILE A 95 -7.79 -4.03 14.86
CA ILE A 95 -6.60 -4.21 15.71
C ILE A 95 -6.86 -3.72 17.13
N VAL A 96 -7.60 -2.61 17.29
CA VAL A 96 -7.91 -2.04 18.61
C VAL A 96 -8.95 -2.86 19.36
N SER A 97 -9.86 -3.52 18.66
CA SER A 97 -10.89 -4.39 19.25
C SER A 97 -10.39 -5.81 19.58
N ARG A 98 -9.08 -6.05 19.57
CA ARG A 98 -8.42 -7.30 19.97
C ARG A 98 -7.64 -7.09 21.25
#